data_AF-U1NIZ5-F1
#
_entry.id   AF-U1NIZ5-F1
#
_cell.length_a   1.000
_cell.length_b   1.000
_cell.length_c   1.000
_cell.angle_alpha   90.00
_cell.angle_beta   90.00
_cell.angle_gamma   90.00
#
_symmetry.space_group_name_H-M   'P 1'
#
loop_
_entity.id
_entity.type
_entity.pdbx_description
1 polymer ?
#
loop_
_entity_poly.entity_id
_entity_poly.type
_entity_poly.pdbx_seq_one_letter_code
_entity_poly.pdbx_strand_id
1 'polypeptide(L)'
;MDLTGVDLTSADLSEAYLSNVILVGADLSEVCFVDTHLTGADLSDADLINTDLTDATLRSVDLSNATFAGADLTSVDLRGTALPADKIRGANQPEAQRDTTTNTTADTTGSDASLSDLSMEICTSKKV
;
A
#
# COMPACT_ATOMS: atom_id res chain seq x y z
N MET A 1 7.10 19.04 -4.65
CA MET A 1 7.13 18.66 -6.08
C MET A 1 5.75 18.16 -6.44
N ASP A 2 5.19 18.56 -7.57
CA ASP A 2 3.82 18.20 -7.97
C ASP A 2 3.83 17.10 -9.02
N LEU A 3 3.22 15.97 -8.67
CA LEU A 3 3.05 14.74 -9.45
C LEU A 3 1.57 14.31 -9.43
N THR A 4 0.65 15.26 -9.29
CA THR A 4 -0.79 15.00 -9.28
C THR A 4 -1.21 14.21 -10.53
N GLY A 5 -1.91 13.08 -10.33
CA GLY A 5 -2.43 12.23 -11.40
C GLY A 5 -1.37 11.54 -12.27
N VAL A 6 -0.12 11.46 -11.80
CA VAL A 6 0.93 10.74 -12.53
C VAL A 6 0.66 9.23 -12.51
N ASP A 7 1.02 8.56 -13.60
CA ASP A 7 1.11 7.11 -13.68
C ASP A 7 2.56 6.69 -13.37
N LEU A 8 2.72 5.99 -12.25
CA LEU A 8 3.97 5.40 -11.79
C LEU A 8 3.81 3.88 -11.59
N THR A 9 2.80 3.25 -12.21
CA THR A 9 2.52 1.83 -12.01
C THR A 9 3.78 0.97 -12.20
N SER A 10 4.03 0.06 -11.26
CA SER A 10 5.21 -0.83 -11.24
C SER A 10 6.58 -0.12 -11.20
N ALA A 11 6.64 1.16 -10.84
CA ALA A 11 7.92 1.86 -10.67
C ALA A 11 8.69 1.37 -9.45
N ASP A 12 10.02 1.41 -9.53
CA ASP A 12 10.90 1.22 -8.38
C ASP A 12 11.30 2.59 -7.82
N LEU A 13 10.76 2.92 -6.65
CA LEU A 13 11.04 4.13 -5.89
C LEU A 13 11.71 3.81 -4.56
N SER A 14 12.31 2.63 -4.43
CA SER A 14 13.04 2.22 -3.22
C SER A 14 14.06 3.26 -2.79
N GLU A 15 14.16 3.49 -1.49
CA GLU A 15 15.10 4.44 -0.86
C GLU A 15 14.92 5.90 -1.33
N ALA A 16 13.85 6.24 -2.06
CA ALA A 16 13.65 7.59 -2.57
C ALA A 16 13.30 8.60 -1.46
N TYR A 17 13.73 9.84 -1.66
CA TYR A 17 13.39 10.97 -0.78
C TYR A 17 12.28 11.82 -1.41
N LEU A 18 11.04 11.54 -1.03
CA LEU A 18 9.81 12.13 -1.58
C LEU A 18 9.06 13.00 -0.55
N SER A 19 9.77 13.57 0.42
CA SER A 19 9.17 14.42 1.45
C SER A 19 8.45 15.64 0.85
N ASN A 20 7.21 15.89 1.30
CA ASN A 20 6.35 16.98 0.81
C ASN A 20 6.07 16.96 -0.71
N VAL A 21 6.06 15.78 -1.33
CA VAL A 21 5.56 15.61 -2.70
C VAL A 21 4.03 15.62 -2.71
N ILE A 22 3.45 16.09 -3.82
CA ILE A 22 2.01 16.03 -4.08
C ILE A 22 1.80 14.92 -5.11
N LEU A 23 1.14 13.84 -4.72
CA LEU A 23 0.82 12.65 -5.51
C LEU A 23 -0.71 12.42 -5.53
N VAL A 24 -1.47 13.52 -5.45
CA VAL A 24 -2.93 13.47 -5.39
C VAL A 24 -3.48 12.75 -6.61
N GLY A 25 -4.27 11.70 -6.41
CA GLY A 25 -4.86 10.91 -7.49
C GLY A 25 -3.85 10.18 -8.39
N ALA A 26 -2.59 10.03 -7.97
CA ALA A 26 -1.59 9.28 -8.74
C ALA A 26 -1.90 7.78 -8.75
N ASP A 27 -1.59 7.11 -9.86
CA ASP A 27 -1.58 5.65 -9.94
C ASP A 27 -0.18 5.16 -9.53
N LEU A 28 -0.12 4.58 -8.33
CA LEU A 28 1.07 4.01 -7.72
C LEU A 28 0.90 2.50 -7.55
N SER A 29 0.00 1.86 -8.30
CA SER A 29 -0.26 0.43 -8.19
C SER A 29 1.02 -0.37 -8.47
N GLU A 30 1.28 -1.40 -7.66
CA GLU A 30 2.46 -2.27 -7.78
C GLU A 30 3.81 -1.53 -7.67
N VAL A 31 3.84 -0.32 -7.11
CA VAL A 31 5.09 0.42 -6.87
C VAL A 31 5.87 -0.18 -5.70
N CYS A 32 7.19 -0.22 -5.85
CA CYS A 32 8.12 -0.55 -4.79
C CYS A 32 8.55 0.74 -4.05
N PHE A 33 8.10 0.90 -2.80
CA PHE A 33 8.41 2.01 -1.89
C PHE A 33 9.27 1.57 -0.70
N VAL A 34 10.01 0.47 -0.80
CA VAL A 34 10.85 -0.03 0.29
C VAL A 34 11.83 1.06 0.76
N ASP A 35 11.93 1.27 2.07
CA ASP A 35 12.79 2.30 2.68
C ASP A 35 12.56 3.75 2.16
N THR A 36 11.39 4.04 1.58
CA THR A 36 11.09 5.37 1.02
C THR A 36 10.74 6.39 2.10
N HIS A 37 11.15 7.64 1.92
CA HIS A 37 10.82 8.76 2.81
C HIS A 37 9.71 9.64 2.21
N LEU A 38 8.48 9.47 2.69
CA LEU A 38 7.28 10.19 2.24
C LEU A 38 6.79 11.24 3.25
N THR A 39 7.64 11.70 4.17
CA THR A 39 7.20 12.60 5.25
C THR A 39 6.53 13.87 4.73
N GLY A 40 5.29 14.13 5.15
CA GLY A 40 4.50 15.30 4.72
C GLY A 40 3.96 15.24 3.30
N ALA A 41 4.05 14.09 2.62
CA ALA A 41 3.48 13.92 1.28
C ALA A 41 1.95 13.96 1.30
N ASP A 42 1.37 14.40 0.18
CA ASP A 42 -0.07 14.32 -0.08
C ASP A 42 -0.32 13.18 -1.07
N LEU A 43 -0.86 12.07 -0.56
CA LEU A 43 -1.29 10.89 -1.30
C LEU A 43 -2.82 10.78 -1.32
N SER A 44 -3.54 11.90 -1.13
CA SER A 44 -5.00 11.87 -1.17
C SER A 44 -5.51 11.41 -2.54
N ASP A 45 -6.56 10.58 -2.52
CA ASP A 45 -7.14 9.94 -3.71
C ASP A 45 -6.18 9.04 -4.54
N ALA A 46 -4.95 8.77 -4.08
CA ALA A 46 -3.99 7.94 -4.81
C ALA A 46 -4.33 6.44 -4.79
N ASP A 47 -3.89 5.70 -5.80
CA ASP A 47 -4.00 4.25 -5.88
C ASP A 47 -2.67 3.58 -5.53
N LEU A 48 -2.63 2.82 -4.44
CA LEU A 48 -1.48 2.08 -3.90
C LEU A 48 -1.82 0.58 -3.82
N ILE A 49 -2.65 0.07 -4.73
CA ILE A 49 -2.96 -1.37 -4.79
C ILE A 49 -1.70 -2.19 -4.99
N ASN A 50 -1.54 -3.25 -4.21
CA ASN A 50 -0.41 -4.19 -4.29
C ASN A 50 0.97 -3.50 -4.25
N THR A 51 1.13 -2.38 -3.52
CA THR A 51 2.43 -1.73 -3.33
C THR A 51 3.24 -2.35 -2.20
N ASP A 52 4.56 -2.35 -2.32
CA ASP A 52 5.45 -2.69 -1.21
C ASP A 52 5.91 -1.42 -0.50
N LEU A 53 5.39 -1.16 0.71
CA LEU A 53 5.78 -0.03 1.54
C LEU A 53 6.70 -0.49 2.69
N THR A 54 7.32 -1.67 2.62
CA THR A 54 8.13 -2.21 3.72
C THR A 54 9.19 -1.21 4.19
N ASP A 55 9.25 -0.98 5.50
CA ASP A 55 10.16 -0.02 6.15
C ASP A 55 10.02 1.45 5.68
N ALA A 56 8.99 1.80 4.91
CA ALA A 56 8.75 3.17 4.47
C ALA A 56 8.35 4.11 5.62
N THR A 57 8.74 5.38 5.49
CA THR A 57 8.39 6.44 6.45
C THR A 57 7.27 7.32 5.91
N LEU A 58 6.04 7.10 6.40
CA LEU A 58 4.83 7.85 6.03
C LEU A 58 4.37 8.74 7.19
N ARG A 59 5.24 9.64 7.65
CA ARG A 59 4.89 10.58 8.74
C ARG A 59 4.11 11.77 8.23
N SER A 60 3.02 12.13 8.91
CA SER A 60 2.20 13.29 8.55
C SER A 60 1.74 13.31 7.09
N VAL A 61 1.53 12.12 6.52
CA VAL A 61 1.04 11.95 5.14
C VAL A 61 -0.48 12.04 5.13
N ASP A 62 -1.02 12.73 4.12
CA ASP A 62 -2.45 12.67 3.82
C ASP A 62 -2.73 11.46 2.91
N LEU A 63 -3.55 10.53 3.40
CA LEU A 63 -4.00 9.33 2.68
C LEU A 63 -5.53 9.31 2.61
N SER A 64 -6.17 10.48 2.69
CA SER A 64 -7.61 10.64 2.54
C SER A 64 -8.05 10.01 1.22
N ASN A 65 -9.06 9.13 1.28
CA ASN A 65 -9.60 8.38 0.14
C ASN A 65 -8.64 7.44 -0.61
N ALA A 66 -7.34 7.41 -0.33
CA ALA A 66 -6.37 6.54 -1.02
C ALA A 66 -6.73 5.05 -0.94
N THR A 67 -6.52 4.29 -2.01
CA THR A 67 -6.72 2.83 -2.02
C THR A 67 -5.38 2.14 -1.82
N PHE A 68 -5.30 1.11 -0.98
CA PHE A 68 -4.07 0.36 -0.71
C PHE A 68 -4.38 -1.11 -0.40
N ALA A 69 -5.29 -1.69 -1.18
CA ALA A 69 -5.62 -3.11 -1.04
C ALA A 69 -4.42 -3.96 -1.44
N GLY A 70 -4.07 -4.97 -0.64
CA GLY A 70 -2.90 -5.81 -0.89
C GLY A 70 -1.54 -5.13 -0.69
N ALA A 71 -1.51 -3.88 -0.21
CA ALA A 71 -0.26 -3.19 0.08
C ALA A 71 0.45 -3.81 1.29
N ASP A 72 1.76 -4.02 1.19
CA ASP A 72 2.58 -4.45 2.32
C ASP A 72 2.95 -3.25 3.20
N LEU A 73 2.30 -3.14 4.37
CA LEU A 73 2.59 -2.10 5.37
C LEU A 73 3.51 -2.60 6.50
N THR A 74 4.28 -3.68 6.27
CA THR A 74 5.22 -4.21 7.26
C THR A 74 6.23 -3.14 7.68
N SER A 75 6.35 -2.93 9.00
CA SER A 75 7.28 -1.96 9.61
C SER A 75 7.11 -0.49 9.16
N VAL A 76 5.97 -0.11 8.55
CA VAL A 76 5.73 1.27 8.13
C VAL A 76 5.54 2.22 9.31
N ASP A 77 6.20 3.38 9.25
CA ASP A 77 5.99 4.46 10.21
C ASP A 77 4.84 5.39 9.79
N LEU A 78 3.62 5.07 10.24
CA LEU A 78 2.39 5.82 9.95
C LEU A 78 2.09 6.95 10.96
N ARG A 79 3.06 7.38 11.77
CA ARG A 79 2.79 8.38 12.83
C ARG A 79 2.35 9.71 12.25
N GLY A 80 1.25 10.25 12.78
CA GLY A 80 0.71 11.54 12.35
C GLY A 80 -0.06 11.49 11.03
N THR A 81 -0.28 10.31 10.44
CA THR A 81 -1.20 10.15 9.31
C THR A 81 -2.66 10.30 9.75
N ALA A 82 -3.51 10.81 8.86
CA ALA A 82 -4.96 10.91 9.08
C ALA A 82 -5.71 9.59 8.77
N LEU A 83 -5.05 8.44 8.94
CA LEU A 83 -5.61 7.15 8.55
C LEU A 83 -6.56 6.57 9.61
N PRO A 84 -7.82 6.23 9.24
CA PRO A 84 -8.69 5.48 10.13
C PRO A 84 -8.17 4.04 10.31
N ALA A 85 -8.16 3.55 11.55
CA ALA A 85 -7.65 2.22 11.90
C ALA A 85 -8.30 1.08 11.09
N ASP A 86 -9.57 1.25 10.69
CA ASP A 86 -10.32 0.27 9.90
C ASP A 86 -9.73 0.04 8.50
N LYS A 87 -9.11 1.07 7.88
CA LYS A 87 -8.45 0.91 6.59
C LYS A 87 -7.13 0.13 6.69
N ILE A 88 -6.38 0.29 7.78
CA ILE A 88 -5.08 -0.41 7.97
C ILE A 88 -5.26 -1.92 8.02
N ARG A 89 -6.37 -2.40 8.61
CA ARG A 89 -6.65 -3.84 8.72
C ARG A 89 -6.90 -4.51 7.36
N GLY A 90 -7.30 -3.74 6.35
CA GLY A 90 -7.54 -4.23 4.99
C GLY A 90 -6.34 -4.17 4.05
N ALA A 91 -5.27 -3.45 4.43
CA ALA A 91 -4.06 -3.30 3.62
C ALA A 91 -3.29 -4.63 3.51
N ASN A 92 -3.00 -5.24 4.65
CA ASN A 92 -2.27 -6.51 4.76
C ASN A 92 -3.14 -7.76 4.45
N GLN A 93 -4.28 -7.58 3.77
CA GLN A 93 -5.08 -8.69 3.27
C GLN A 93 -4.72 -8.84 1.79
N PRO A 94 -4.07 -9.94 1.36
CA PRO A 94 -3.95 -10.23 -0.06
C PRO A 94 -5.35 -10.19 -0.67
N GLU A 95 -5.51 -9.56 -1.83
CA GLU A 95 -6.80 -9.21 -2.46
C GLU A 95 -7.78 -10.38 -2.63
N ALA A 96 -7.32 -11.61 -2.40
CA ALA A 96 -8.10 -12.85 -2.36
C ALA A 96 -9.27 -12.89 -1.35
N GLN A 97 -9.47 -11.88 -0.49
CA GLN A 97 -10.48 -11.93 0.60
C GLN A 97 -11.37 -10.68 0.73
N ARG A 98 -11.54 -9.84 -0.31
CA ARG A 98 -12.64 -8.87 -0.31
C ARG A 98 -13.93 -9.53 -0.78
N ASP A 99 -14.50 -10.36 0.09
CA ASP A 99 -15.90 -10.75 -0.02
C ASP A 99 -16.77 -9.48 -0.03
N THR A 100 -17.31 -9.17 -1.20
CA THR A 100 -18.33 -8.13 -1.40
C THR A 100 -19.72 -8.61 -0.98
N THR A 101 -19.84 -9.75 -0.32
CA THR A 101 -21.13 -10.27 0.13
C THR A 101 -21.43 -9.80 1.54
N THR A 102 -22.17 -8.70 1.60
CA THR A 102 -23.45 -8.63 2.31
C THR A 102 -23.68 -9.69 3.39
N ASN A 103 -23.99 -9.26 4.61
CA ASN A 103 -24.77 -9.99 5.60
C ASN A 103 -25.64 -11.11 4.96
N THR A 104 -25.23 -12.37 5.07
CA THR A 104 -26.09 -13.55 5.27
C THR A 104 -25.18 -14.76 5.58
N THR A 105 -25.55 -15.45 6.65
CA THR A 105 -25.05 -16.74 7.13
C THR A 105 -24.61 -17.71 6.03
N ALA A 106 -23.33 -18.08 6.01
CA ALA A 106 -22.88 -19.31 5.36
C ALA A 106 -21.74 -19.95 6.16
N ASP A 107 -22.06 -21.12 6.68
CA ASP A 107 -21.18 -22.16 7.17
C ASP A 107 -20.11 -22.52 6.14
N THR A 108 -18.83 -22.55 6.54
CA THR A 108 -17.80 -23.37 5.89
C THR A 108 -16.89 -23.98 6.94
N THR A 109 -17.32 -25.14 7.45
CA THR A 109 -16.40 -26.22 7.80
C THR A 109 -15.55 -26.60 6.59
N GLY A 110 -14.21 -26.61 6.75
CA GLY A 110 -13.35 -27.38 5.86
C GLY A 110 -12.12 -26.67 5.31
N SER A 111 -10.96 -27.17 5.79
CA SER A 111 -9.74 -27.45 5.02
C SER A 111 -8.89 -26.28 4.51
N ASP A 112 -7.76 -26.10 5.19
CA ASP A 112 -6.42 -26.14 4.59
C ASP A 112 -6.24 -25.41 3.25
N ALA A 113 -5.65 -24.22 3.34
CA ALA A 113 -4.58 -23.87 2.44
C ALA A 113 -3.48 -23.19 3.27
N SER A 114 -2.42 -23.95 3.58
CA SER A 114 -1.12 -23.33 3.86
C SER A 114 -0.71 -22.49 2.65
N LEU A 115 -0.96 -21.19 2.69
CA LEU A 115 -0.26 -20.25 1.82
C LEU A 115 1.11 -19.97 2.45
N SER A 116 1.94 -21.01 2.44
CA SER A 116 3.38 -20.86 2.59
C SER A 116 3.92 -20.20 1.33
N ASP A 117 4.47 -19.01 1.50
CA ASP A 117 5.58 -18.51 0.68
C ASP A 117 5.24 -18.17 -0.78
N LEU A 118 4.40 -17.15 -0.95
CA LEU A 118 4.53 -16.29 -2.12
C LEU A 118 4.74 -14.86 -1.61
N SER A 119 5.98 -14.55 -1.21
CA SER A 119 6.44 -13.17 -1.22
C SER A 119 6.14 -12.64 -2.62
N MET A 120 5.09 -11.82 -2.76
CA MET A 120 4.92 -10.96 -3.92
C MET A 120 6.13 -10.03 -3.89
N GLU A 121 7.23 -10.44 -4.54
CA GLU A 121 8.38 -9.56 -4.79
C GLU A 121 7.92 -8.52 -5.81
N ILE A 122 7.12 -7.55 -5.37
CA ILE A 122 6.83 -6.31 -6.10
C ILE A 122 8.16 -5.60 -6.38
N CYS A 123 9.09 -5.68 -5.42
CA CYS A 123 10.46 -5.21 -5.52
C CYS A 123 11.39 -6.26 -6.15
N THR A 124 11.37 -6.43 -7.46
CA THR A 124 12.40 -7.23 -8.15
C THR A 124 13.73 -6.49 -8.24
N SER A 125 14.39 -6.19 -7.12
CA SER A 125 15.76 -5.69 -7.16
C SER A 125 16.73 -6.88 -7.29
N LYS A 126 16.84 -7.40 -8.50
CA LYS A 126 18.03 -8.15 -8.88
C LYS A 126 19.19 -7.16 -8.93
N LYS A 127 19.87 -6.97 -7.80
CA LYS A 127 21.17 -6.29 -7.72
C LYS A 127 22.04 -6.75 -8.89
N VAL A 128 22.39 -5.83 -9.77
CA VAL A 128 23.49 -6.02 -10.74
C VAL A 128 24.75 -5.45 -10.13
#